data_AF-A0A5Q0SH53-F1
#
_entry.id   AF-A0A5Q0SH53-F1
#
_cell.length_a   1.000
_cell.length_b   1.000
_cell.length_c   1.000
_cell.angle_alpha   90.00
_cell.angle_beta   90.00
_cell.angle_gamma   90.00
#
_symmetry.space_group_name_H-M   'P 1'
#
loop_
_entity.id
_entity.type
_entity.pdbx_description
1 polymer ?
#
loop_
_entity_poly.entity_id
_entity_poly.type
_entity_poly.pdbx_seq_one_letter_code
_entity_poly.pdbx_strand_id
1 'polypeptide(L)'
;MVVYFTFPDISRYKIHKLIYDLRDNKELRERFRKNPQEVMKEYGLSEEEMNVLLRADPEEMFRYGINPYMIHDYRLVVLGLGDRPVEEQVVYKENRK
;
A
#
# COMPACT_ATOMS: atom_id res chain seq x y z
N MET A 1 15.43 -0.16 25.84
CA MET A 1 14.75 0.74 24.89
C MET A 1 13.46 0.08 24.47
N VAL A 2 12.33 0.50 25.05
CA VAL A 2 11.02 -0.06 24.71
C VAL A 2 10.60 0.65 23.42
N VAL A 3 10.60 -0.08 22.30
CA VAL A 3 9.99 0.40 21.06
C VAL A 3 8.49 0.41 21.32
N TYR A 4 7.94 1.58 21.65
CA TYR A 4 6.51 1.78 21.54
C TYR A 4 6.17 1.64 20.06
N PHE A 5 5.56 0.51 19.68
CA PHE A 5 4.79 0.45 18.45
C PHE A 5 3.68 1.50 18.60
N THR A 6 3.94 2.71 18.11
CA THR A 6 2.86 3.68 17.93
C THR A 6 1.96 3.09 16.87
N PHE A 7 0.85 2.52 17.35
CA PHE A 7 -0.35 2.22 16.59
C PHE A 7 -0.55 3.30 15.50
N PRO A 8 -0.89 2.92 14.25
CA PRO A 8 -0.55 3.67 13.04
C PRO A 8 -0.65 5.18 13.20
N ASP A 9 0.38 5.90 12.73
CA ASP A 9 0.38 7.35 12.72
C ASP A 9 -0.93 7.86 12.10
N ILE A 10 -1.72 8.59 12.88
CA ILE A 10 -3.01 9.15 12.48
C ILE A 10 -2.85 10.03 11.23
N SER A 11 -1.66 10.61 11.02
CA SER A 11 -1.33 11.35 9.79
C SER A 11 -1.48 10.51 8.51
N ARG A 12 -1.45 9.17 8.63
CA ARG A 12 -1.59 8.19 7.53
C ARG A 12 -2.99 7.62 7.38
N TYR A 13 -3.97 8.15 8.11
CA TYR A 13 -5.35 7.68 8.06
C TYR A 13 -5.92 7.63 6.64
N LYS A 14 -5.64 8.63 5.79
CA LYS A 14 -6.13 8.67 4.40
C LYS A 14 -5.60 7.50 3.57
N ILE A 15 -4.31 7.16 3.72
CA ILE A 15 -3.71 6.00 3.06
C ILE A 15 -4.34 4.71 3.57
N HIS A 16 -4.48 4.54 4.89
CA HIS A 16 -5.05 3.31 5.46
C HIS A 16 -6.52 3.15 5.06
N LYS A 17 -7.30 4.23 5.05
CA LYS A 17 -8.67 4.23 4.56
C LYS A 17 -8.75 3.84 3.09
N LEU A 18 -7.92 4.44 2.24
CA LEU A 18 -7.85 4.08 0.82
C LEU A 18 -7.53 2.60 0.62
N ILE A 19 -6.50 2.08 1.29
CA ILE A 19 -6.10 0.67 1.17
C ILE A 19 -7.23 -0.26 1.64
N TYR A 20 -7.86 0.07 2.77
CA TYR A 20 -9.00 -0.70 3.30
C TYR A 20 -10.16 -0.75 2.30
N ASP A 21 -10.57 0.40 1.76
CA ASP A 21 -11.64 0.48 0.78
C ASP A 21 -11.26 -0.25 -0.51
N LEU A 22 -10.01 -0.13 -0.96
CA LEU A 22 -9.49 -0.85 -2.13
C LEU A 22 -9.39 -2.36 -1.91
N ARG A 23 -9.30 -2.84 -0.68
CA ARG A 23 -9.31 -4.29 -0.36
C ARG A 23 -10.73 -4.84 -0.43
N ASP A 24 -11.71 -4.11 0.12
CA ASP A 24 -13.08 -4.61 0.26
C ASP A 24 -13.98 -4.30 -0.94
N ASN A 25 -13.68 -3.26 -1.72
CA ASN A 25 -14.48 -2.84 -2.85
C ASN A 25 -13.80 -3.18 -4.20
N LYS A 26 -14.37 -4.15 -4.92
CA LYS A 26 -13.81 -4.64 -6.19
C LYS A 26 -13.89 -3.58 -7.30
N GLU A 27 -15.01 -2.87 -7.40
CA GLU A 27 -15.24 -1.85 -8.42
C GLU A 27 -14.27 -0.67 -8.24
N LEU A 28 -14.05 -0.24 -6.99
CA LEU A 28 -13.07 0.79 -6.65
C LEU A 28 -11.65 0.34 -7.00
N ARG A 29 -11.30 -0.92 -6.70
CA ARG A 29 -10.00 -1.49 -7.03
C ARG A 29 -9.77 -1.58 -8.53
N GLU A 30 -10.80 -1.92 -9.32
CA GLU A 30 -10.72 -1.89 -10.78
C GLU A 30 -10.53 -0.47 -11.33
N ARG A 31 -11.23 0.53 -10.75
CA ARG A 31 -11.02 1.95 -11.08
C ARG A 31 -9.59 2.40 -10.76
N PHE A 32 -9.09 2.02 -9.59
CA PHE A 32 -7.74 2.33 -9.14
C PHE A 32 -6.68 1.71 -10.05
N ARG A 33 -6.86 0.48 -10.54
CA ARG A 33 -5.92 -0.16 -11.48
C ARG A 33 -5.83 0.58 -12.82
N LYS A 34 -6.92 1.23 -13.25
CA LYS A 34 -6.95 2.04 -14.48
C LYS A 34 -6.34 3.42 -14.24
N ASN A 35 -6.78 4.12 -13.19
CA ASN A 35 -6.41 5.51 -12.91
C ASN A 35 -6.01 5.68 -11.42
N PRO A 36 -4.85 5.17 -10.99
CA PRO A 36 -4.49 5.14 -9.57
C PRO A 36 -4.35 6.55 -8.97
N GLN A 37 -3.72 7.47 -9.71
CA GLN A 37 -3.52 8.85 -9.25
C GLN A 37 -4.83 9.63 -9.08
N GLU A 38 -5.81 9.40 -9.95
CA GLU A 38 -7.13 10.03 -9.85
C GLU A 38 -7.84 9.60 -8.56
N VAL A 39 -7.89 8.29 -8.30
CA VAL A 39 -8.49 7.74 -7.09
C VAL A 39 -7.74 8.20 -5.82
N MET A 40 -6.41 8.24 -5.85
CA MET A 40 -5.64 8.76 -4.70
C MET A 40 -5.95 10.23 -4.42
N LYS A 41 -6.11 11.06 -5.46
CA LYS A 41 -6.50 12.47 -5.33
C LYS A 41 -7.89 12.64 -4.72
N GLU A 42 -8.86 11.79 -5.09
CA GLU A 42 -10.20 11.78 -4.48
C GLU A 42 -10.16 11.55 -2.96
N TYR A 43 -9.20 10.74 -2.49
CA TYR A 43 -8.97 10.50 -1.06
C TYR A 43 -8.13 11.61 -0.39
N GLY A 44 -7.70 12.62 -1.16
CA GLY A 44 -6.96 13.78 -0.68
C GLY A 44 -5.52 13.46 -0.29
N LEU A 45 -4.89 12.48 -0.95
CA LEU A 45 -3.47 12.18 -0.78
C LEU A 45 -2.62 13.28 -1.44
N SER A 46 -1.53 13.65 -0.77
CA SER A 46 -0.47 14.48 -1.31
C SER A 46 0.33 13.76 -2.39
N GLU A 47 1.12 14.50 -3.17
CA GLU A 47 2.00 13.93 -4.19
C GLU A 47 3.03 12.95 -3.59
N GLU A 48 3.55 13.24 -2.40
CA GLU A 48 4.47 12.37 -1.69
C GLU A 48 3.80 11.03 -1.34
N GLU A 49 2.62 11.07 -0.73
CA GLU A 49 1.85 9.88 -0.37
C GLU A 49 1.50 9.03 -1.60
N MET A 50 1.10 9.68 -2.69
CA MET A 50 0.85 9.01 -3.96
C MET A 50 2.09 8.31 -4.48
N ASN A 51 3.24 8.98 -4.45
CA ASN A 51 4.50 8.40 -4.93
C ASN A 51 4.94 7.17 -4.10
N VAL A 52 4.73 7.20 -2.77
CA VAL A 52 4.99 6.04 -1.90
C VAL A 52 4.12 4.85 -2.31
N LEU A 53 2.82 5.06 -2.55
CA LEU A 53 1.91 3.98 -2.99
C LEU A 53 2.19 3.49 -4.41
N LEU A 54 2.58 4.37 -5.33
CA LEU A 54 2.89 4.01 -6.72
C LEU A 54 4.19 3.19 -6.82
N ARG A 55 5.20 3.50 -6.01
CA ARG A 55 6.44 2.68 -5.95
C ARG A 55 6.20 1.31 -5.36
N ALA A 56 5.24 1.21 -4.44
CA ALA A 56 4.83 -0.04 -3.78
C ALA A 56 6.00 -0.81 -3.14
N ASP A 57 7.06 -0.09 -2.72
CA ASP A 57 8.19 -0.68 -2.02
C ASP A 57 7.83 -0.84 -0.54
N PRO A 58 7.78 -2.09 -0.01
CA PRO A 58 7.28 -2.35 1.34
C PRO A 58 8.14 -1.71 2.43
N GLU A 59 9.44 -1.56 2.19
CA GLU A 59 10.39 -0.98 3.14
C GLU A 59 10.22 0.55 3.20
N GLU A 60 10.04 1.19 2.05
CA GLU A 60 9.67 2.60 1.94
C GLU A 60 8.32 2.88 2.60
N MET A 61 7.29 2.08 2.30
CA MET A 61 5.96 2.21 2.91
C MET A 61 6.00 2.08 4.44
N PHE A 62 6.78 1.13 4.96
CA PHE A 62 6.93 0.95 6.40
C PHE A 62 7.63 2.14 7.05
N ARG A 63 8.76 2.61 6.48
CA ARG A 63 9.45 3.81 6.95
C ARG A 63 8.58 5.06 6.88
N TYR A 64 7.67 5.14 5.91
CA TYR A 64 6.72 6.23 5.78
C TYR A 64 5.63 6.24 6.87
N GLY A 65 5.53 5.16 7.67
CA GLY A 65 4.57 5.01 8.77
C GLY A 65 3.29 4.27 8.39
N ILE A 66 3.29 3.55 7.26
CA ILE A 66 2.13 2.72 6.87
C ILE A 66 2.11 1.44 7.72
N ASN A 67 0.93 1.09 8.24
CA ASN A 67 0.74 -0.13 9.03
C ASN A 67 1.15 -1.37 8.20
N PRO A 68 1.99 -2.29 8.73
CA PRO A 68 2.38 -3.52 8.03
C PRO A 68 1.23 -4.31 7.43
N TYR A 69 0.09 -4.44 8.12
CA TYR A 69 -1.08 -5.15 7.58
C TYR A 69 -1.67 -4.46 6.34
N MET A 70 -1.66 -3.12 6.30
CA MET A 70 -2.09 -2.36 5.13
C MET A 70 -1.09 -2.51 3.97
N ILE A 71 0.20 -2.65 4.26
CA ILE A 71 1.21 -2.95 3.22
C ILE A 71 0.93 -4.32 2.60
N HIS A 72 0.63 -5.32 3.44
CA HIS A 72 0.25 -6.66 2.96
C HIS A 72 -1.02 -6.63 2.11
N ASP A 73 -2.09 -5.99 2.60
CA ASP A 73 -3.37 -5.87 1.87
C ASP A 73 -3.18 -5.15 0.52
N TYR A 74 -2.42 -4.05 0.50
CA TYR A 74 -2.13 -3.32 -0.71
C TYR A 74 -1.38 -4.17 -1.74
N ARG A 75 -0.32 -4.87 -1.33
CA ARG A 75 0.48 -5.69 -2.24
C ARG A 75 -0.30 -6.91 -2.73
N LEU A 76 -0.89 -7.68 -1.82
CA LEU A 76 -1.51 -8.96 -2.17
C LEU A 76 -2.83 -8.78 -2.91
N VAL A 77 -3.71 -7.91 -2.40
CA VAL A 77 -5.08 -7.76 -2.91
C VAL A 77 -5.18 -6.65 -3.95
N VAL A 78 -4.67 -5.46 -3.63
CA VAL A 78 -4.85 -4.29 -4.52
C VAL A 78 -4.02 -4.44 -5.80
N LEU A 79 -2.72 -4.72 -5.64
CA LEU A 79 -1.80 -4.96 -6.76
C LEU A 79 -1.88 -6.39 -7.33
N GLY A 80 -2.66 -7.27 -6.69
CA GLY A 80 -2.90 -8.63 -7.17
C GLY A 80 -1.68 -9.53 -7.12
N LEU A 81 -0.71 -9.28 -6.22
CA LEU A 81 0.43 -10.19 -6.04
C LEU A 81 -0.02 -11.56 -5.50
N GLY A 82 -1.09 -11.61 -4.69
CA GLY A 82 -1.61 -12.87 -4.16
C GLY A 82 -2.21 -13.79 -5.23
N ASP A 83 -2.60 -13.23 -6.37
CA ASP A 83 -3.18 -13.97 -7.50
C ASP A 83 -2.10 -14.56 -8.43
N ARG A 84 -0.83 -14.19 -8.23
CA ARG A 84 0.30 -14.64 -9.08
C ARG A 84 0.82 -16.01 -8.64
N PRO A 85 1.53 -16.76 -9.50
CA PRO A 85 2.26 -17.96 -9.10
C PRO A 85 3.18 -17.68 -7.90
N VAL A 86 3.35 -18.67 -7.00
CA VAL A 86 4.09 -18.52 -5.73
C VAL A 86 5.53 -18.03 -5.96
N GLU A 87 6.13 -18.45 -7.06
CA GLU A 87 7.48 -18.10 -7.49
C GLU A 87 7.62 -16.60 -7.79
N GLU A 88 6.52 -15.93 -8.16
CA GLU A 88 6.47 -14.49 -8.43
C GLU A 88 6.08 -13.67 -7.19
N GLN A 89 5.61 -14.32 -6.11
CA GLN A 89 5.22 -13.67 -4.86
C GLN A 89 6.43 -13.33 -3.97
N VAL A 90 7.49 -12.77 -4.57
CA VAL A 90 8.70 -12.40 -3.82
C VAL A 90 8.46 -11.16 -2.97
N VAL A 91 8.62 -11.32 -1.66
CA VAL A 91 8.46 -10.23 -0.69
C VAL A 91 9.69 -9.31 -0.70
N TYR A 92 10.88 -9.90 -0.85
CA TYR A 92 12.17 -9.23 -0.85
C TYR A 92 12.78 -9.24 -2.25
N LYS A 93 13.45 -8.16 -2.63
CA LYS A 93 14.27 -8.13 -3.84
C LYS A 93 15.36 -9.20 -3.67
N GLU A 94 15.40 -10.19 -4.55
CA GLU A 94 16.57 -11.07 -4.63
C GLU A 94 17.82 -10.18 -4.77
N ASN A 95 18.77 -10.38 -3.85
CA ASN A 95 20.01 -9.63 -3.68
C ASN A 95 20.37 -8.72 -4.87
N ARG A 96 20.14 -7.41 -4.71
CA ARG A 96 20.78 -6.41 -5.59
C ARG A 96 22.29 -6.53 -5.35
N LYS A 97 22.98 -7.25 -6.23
CA LYS A 97 24.41 -7.10 -6.45
C LYS A 97 24.68 -5.74 -7.09
#